data_AF-A0A094FRH6-F1
#
_entry.id   AF-A0A094FRH6-F1
#
_cell.length_a   1.000
_cell.length_b   1.000
_cell.length_c   1.000
_cell.angle_alpha   90.00
_cell.angle_beta   90.00
_cell.angle_gamma   90.00
#
_symmetry.space_group_name_H-M   'P 1'
#
loop_
_entity.id
_entity.type
_entity.pdbx_description
1 polymer ?
#
loop_
_entity_poly.entity_id
_entity_poly.type
_entity_poly.pdbx_seq_one_letter_code
_entity_poly.pdbx_strand_id
1 'polypeptide(L)'
;FITTIATQLIQKLPSLAPHVQNAIEADPGISKKALKQQFDTLVLQPLGKIRTHPQKSSSIVIVIDALDECDREEDVRTIIRLFSQVKHITSIQIKFFLTSRPELPIRLGFEDISGKYEGLALHQIPEPIIKEDISAFLEHQLEMIREDYNKSVIQNRQLPPYWPGPTTIQSLVGMAIPLFIFATTVCRFINDRKCGQPKDQLAKVLEYKTRSQASKLDATYLPVLDQLLVGVTISERRGLVEEFRQVIGSIIILATPLSATSLDRLLGVPEGTVDSRTDLLHSVLSIPSRPDHPIRLLHLSFRDFLVDTEKRETNPFWVDEKNAHNKCR
;
A
#
# COMPACT_ATOMS: atom_id res chain seq x y z
N PHE A 1 8.45 -15.90 8.85
CA PHE A 1 7.91 -16.10 7.49
C PHE A 1 7.39 -17.52 7.26
N ILE A 2 8.25 -18.56 7.20
CA ILE A 2 7.80 -19.94 6.91
C ILE A 2 6.82 -20.51 7.96
N THR A 3 7.07 -20.23 9.24
CA THR A 3 6.17 -20.60 10.34
C THR A 3 4.76 -20.03 10.17
N THR A 4 4.64 -18.80 9.65
CA THR A 4 3.37 -18.15 9.32
C THR A 4 2.64 -18.91 8.21
N ILE A 5 3.36 -19.28 7.14
CA ILE A 5 2.80 -20.09 6.04
C ILE A 5 2.30 -21.43 6.58
N ALA A 6 3.10 -22.14 7.39
CA ALA A 6 2.71 -23.42 7.97
C ALA A 6 1.45 -23.29 8.85
N THR A 7 1.37 -22.25 9.67
CA THR A 7 0.20 -21.98 10.53
C THR A 7 -1.06 -21.71 9.70
N GLN A 8 -0.97 -20.87 8.67
CA GLN A 8 -2.09 -20.57 7.77
C GLN A 8 -2.52 -21.79 6.94
N LEU A 9 -1.56 -22.62 6.52
CA LEU A 9 -1.84 -23.88 5.84
C LEU A 9 -2.59 -24.86 6.74
N ILE A 10 -2.23 -24.98 8.02
CA ILE A 10 -2.97 -25.82 8.98
C ILE A 10 -4.41 -25.33 9.14
N GLN A 11 -4.62 -24.01 9.23
CA GLN A 11 -5.97 -23.44 9.35
C GLN A 11 -6.85 -23.77 8.14
N LYS A 12 -6.27 -23.80 6.93
CA LYS A 12 -6.98 -24.15 5.70
C LYS A 12 -7.07 -25.66 5.45
N LEU A 13 -6.10 -26.41 5.93
CA LEU A 13 -5.98 -27.85 5.76
C LEU A 13 -5.64 -28.52 7.10
N PRO A 14 -6.65 -28.72 7.99
CA PRO A 14 -6.41 -29.21 9.34
C PRO A 14 -5.73 -30.59 9.42
N SER A 15 -5.80 -31.39 8.36
CA SER A 15 -5.09 -32.67 8.26
C SER A 15 -3.55 -32.52 8.27
N LEU A 16 -3.01 -31.32 8.03
CA LEU A 16 -1.59 -31.04 8.21
C LEU A 16 -1.16 -31.00 9.68
N ALA A 17 -2.07 -30.65 10.60
CA ALA A 17 -1.74 -30.40 12.00
C ALA A 17 -0.90 -31.51 12.67
N PRO A 18 -1.31 -32.80 12.64
CA PRO A 18 -0.52 -33.85 13.29
C PRO A 18 0.86 -34.03 12.65
N HIS A 19 0.99 -33.80 11.34
CA HIS A 19 2.28 -33.93 10.64
C HIS A 19 3.24 -32.79 11.00
N VAL A 20 2.74 -31.57 11.14
CA VAL A 20 3.54 -30.41 11.56
C VAL A 20 3.89 -30.51 13.05
N GLN A 21 2.95 -30.94 13.90
CA GLN A 21 3.19 -31.16 15.32
C GLN A 21 4.33 -32.17 15.54
N ASN A 22 4.26 -33.34 14.90
CA ASN A 22 5.32 -34.34 14.98
C ASN A 22 6.68 -33.81 14.51
N ALA A 23 6.69 -32.92 13.51
CA ALA A 23 7.91 -32.31 13.01
C ALA A 23 8.53 -31.33 14.04
N ILE A 24 7.70 -30.58 14.76
CA ILE A 24 8.13 -29.67 15.84
C ILE A 24 8.60 -30.46 17.07
N GLU A 25 7.90 -31.54 17.43
CA GLU A 25 8.30 -32.41 18.55
C GLU A 25 9.65 -33.09 18.28
N ALA A 26 9.91 -33.50 17.04
CA ALA A 26 11.18 -34.08 16.63
C ALA A 26 12.33 -33.05 16.57
N ASP A 27 12.02 -31.78 16.32
CA ASP A 27 13.00 -30.68 16.24
C ASP A 27 12.46 -29.38 16.86
N PRO A 28 12.48 -29.25 18.20
CA PRO A 28 11.94 -28.06 18.88
C PRO A 28 12.63 -26.75 18.49
N GLY A 29 13.84 -26.82 17.93
CA GLY A 29 14.62 -25.67 17.46
C GLY A 29 14.32 -25.24 16.02
N ILE A 30 13.39 -25.89 15.31
CA ILE A 30 13.15 -25.69 13.88
C ILE A 30 12.87 -24.22 13.50
N SER A 31 12.20 -23.46 14.36
CA SER A 31 11.88 -22.03 14.12
C SER A 31 13.11 -21.12 14.01
N LYS A 32 14.27 -21.56 14.52
CA LYS A 32 15.54 -20.82 14.48
C LYS A 32 16.48 -21.31 13.36
N LYS A 33 16.09 -22.33 12.60
CA LYS A 33 16.89 -22.91 11.52
C LYS A 33 16.79 -22.11 10.22
N ALA A 34 17.64 -22.44 9.24
CA ALA A 34 17.62 -21.79 7.93
C ALA A 34 16.26 -21.96 7.22
N LEU A 35 15.87 -20.98 6.38
CA LEU A 35 14.58 -20.97 5.69
C LEU A 35 14.28 -22.27 4.93
N LYS A 36 15.28 -22.84 4.27
CA LYS A 36 15.16 -24.13 3.59
C LYS A 36 14.74 -25.25 4.53
N GLN A 37 15.42 -25.38 5.68
CA GLN A 37 15.11 -26.41 6.66
C GLN A 37 13.71 -26.22 7.23
N GLN A 38 13.32 -24.97 7.53
CA GLN A 38 11.95 -24.67 7.97
C GLN A 38 10.93 -25.09 6.91
N PHE A 39 11.17 -24.77 5.64
CA PHE A 39 10.23 -25.06 4.56
C PHE A 39 10.11 -26.55 4.29
N ASP A 40 11.24 -27.26 4.24
CA ASP A 40 11.28 -28.70 4.03
C ASP A 40 10.51 -29.42 5.15
N THR A 41 10.79 -29.08 6.40
CA THR A 41 10.26 -29.78 7.59
C THR A 41 8.82 -29.38 7.94
N LEU A 42 8.43 -28.10 7.79
CA LEU A 42 7.12 -27.60 8.22
C LEU A 42 6.09 -27.50 7.08
N VAL A 43 6.54 -27.51 5.82
CA VAL A 43 5.65 -27.34 4.66
C VAL A 43 5.73 -28.56 3.74
N LEU A 44 6.87 -28.80 3.08
CA LEU A 44 6.99 -29.83 2.05
C LEU A 44 6.73 -31.26 2.58
N GLN A 45 7.43 -31.66 3.65
CA GLN A 45 7.29 -33.01 4.21
C GLN A 45 5.88 -33.28 4.75
N PRO A 46 5.24 -32.38 5.52
CA PRO A 46 3.85 -32.54 5.95
C PRO A 46 2.88 -32.67 4.78
N LEU A 47 3.01 -31.85 3.74
CA LEU A 47 2.15 -31.90 2.55
C LEU A 47 2.31 -33.23 1.78
N GLY A 48 3.53 -33.73 1.67
CA GLY A 48 3.80 -35.04 1.04
C GLY A 48 3.22 -36.23 1.80
N LYS A 49 2.93 -36.09 3.10
CA LYS A 49 2.31 -37.14 3.92
C LYS A 49 0.79 -37.18 3.78
N ILE A 50 0.17 -36.14 3.23
CA ILE A 50 -1.27 -36.11 3.02
C ILE A 50 -1.62 -37.01 1.84
N ARG A 51 -2.49 -37.98 2.12
CA ARG A 51 -3.13 -38.82 1.10
C ARG A 51 -4.50 -38.24 0.79
N THR A 52 -4.67 -37.72 -0.41
CA THR A 52 -5.97 -37.29 -0.93
C THR A 52 -6.43 -38.27 -2.02
N HIS A 53 -7.75 -38.44 -2.17
CA HIS A 53 -8.28 -39.17 -3.31
C HIS A 53 -8.05 -38.35 -4.59
N PRO A 54 -7.59 -38.96 -5.70
CA PRO A 54 -7.29 -38.25 -6.96
C PRO A 54 -8.44 -37.41 -7.53
N GLN A 55 -9.69 -37.76 -7.19
CA GLN A 55 -10.91 -37.05 -7.62
C GLN A 55 -11.32 -35.88 -6.71
N LYS A 56 -10.56 -35.59 -5.63
CA LYS A 56 -10.80 -34.50 -4.66
C LYS A 56 -9.54 -33.67 -4.41
N SER A 57 -8.70 -33.46 -5.42
CA SER A 57 -7.52 -32.61 -5.28
C SER A 57 -7.93 -31.16 -4.98
N SER A 58 -7.75 -30.73 -3.74
CA SER A 58 -7.93 -29.33 -3.36
C SER A 58 -6.76 -28.51 -3.90
N SER A 59 -7.07 -27.33 -4.45
CA SER A 59 -6.08 -26.33 -4.85
C SER A 59 -5.93 -25.29 -3.75
N ILE A 60 -4.71 -25.01 -3.34
CA ILE A 60 -4.37 -23.97 -2.37
C ILE A 60 -3.51 -22.93 -3.08
N VAL A 61 -3.93 -21.66 -3.00
CA VAL A 61 -3.14 -20.52 -3.46
C VAL A 61 -2.56 -19.83 -2.23
N ILE A 62 -1.23 -19.70 -2.21
CA ILE A 62 -0.50 -18.93 -1.21
C ILE A 62 -0.14 -17.60 -1.84
N VAL A 63 -0.64 -16.51 -1.24
CA VAL A 63 -0.38 -15.14 -1.68
C VAL A 63 0.75 -14.56 -0.82
N ILE A 64 1.83 -14.14 -1.47
CA ILE A 64 2.92 -13.38 -0.85
C ILE A 64 2.85 -11.96 -1.41
N ASP A 65 2.50 -11.01 -0.55
CA ASP A 65 2.47 -9.60 -0.91
C ASP A 65 3.82 -8.94 -0.60
N ALA A 66 4.30 -8.09 -1.52
CA ALA A 66 5.50 -7.26 -1.41
C ALA A 66 6.76 -8.03 -0.98
N LEU A 67 7.19 -9.02 -1.79
CA LEU A 67 8.37 -9.84 -1.48
C LEU A 67 9.68 -9.02 -1.37
N ASP A 68 9.74 -7.86 -2.02
CA ASP A 68 10.85 -6.91 -1.93
C ASP A 68 11.05 -6.30 -0.54
N GLU A 69 10.03 -6.33 0.33
CA GLU A 69 10.12 -5.82 1.71
C GLU A 69 10.79 -6.82 2.68
N CYS A 70 11.50 -7.84 2.16
CA CYS A 70 12.29 -8.76 2.98
C CYS A 70 13.64 -8.13 3.38
N ASP A 71 13.94 -8.12 4.68
CA ASP A 71 15.16 -7.50 5.23
C ASP A 71 16.49 -7.99 4.63
N ARG A 72 16.53 -9.23 4.12
CA ARG A 72 17.75 -9.86 3.60
C ARG A 72 17.56 -10.30 2.15
N GLU A 73 18.38 -9.75 1.25
CA GLU A 73 18.39 -10.12 -0.17
C GLU A 73 18.60 -11.63 -0.41
N GLU A 74 19.45 -12.26 0.40
CA GLU A 74 19.74 -13.70 0.36
C GLU A 74 18.50 -14.55 0.65
N ASP A 75 17.63 -14.06 1.52
CA ASP A 75 16.39 -14.74 1.91
C ASP A 75 15.38 -14.72 0.76
N VAL A 76 15.28 -13.61 0.01
CA VAL A 76 14.41 -13.47 -1.16
C VAL A 76 14.70 -14.53 -2.22
N ARG A 77 15.96 -14.64 -2.65
CA ARG A 77 16.38 -15.63 -3.66
C ARG A 77 16.14 -17.06 -3.17
N THR A 78 16.38 -17.30 -1.88
CA THR A 78 16.12 -18.61 -1.25
C THR A 78 14.63 -18.94 -1.27
N ILE A 79 13.76 -17.99 -0.91
CA ILE A 79 12.30 -18.15 -0.91
C ILE A 79 11.77 -18.51 -2.30
N ILE A 80 12.19 -17.78 -3.34
CA ILE A 80 11.77 -18.04 -4.73
C ILE A 80 12.14 -19.47 -5.16
N ARG A 81 13.37 -19.89 -4.86
CA ARG A 81 13.84 -21.25 -5.15
C ARG A 81 13.03 -22.31 -4.41
N LEU A 82 12.69 -22.09 -3.14
CA LEU A 82 11.91 -23.03 -2.34
C LEU A 82 10.49 -23.21 -2.91
N PHE A 83 9.82 -22.13 -3.28
CA PHE A 83 8.49 -22.19 -3.88
C PHE A 83 8.46 -22.98 -5.19
N SER A 84 9.53 -22.92 -5.98
CA SER A 84 9.66 -23.71 -7.22
C SER A 84 9.69 -25.23 -6.99
N GLN A 85 10.01 -25.70 -5.78
CA GLN A 85 10.14 -27.12 -5.44
C GLN A 85 8.81 -27.80 -5.11
N VAL A 86 7.74 -27.03 -4.86
CA VAL A 86 6.45 -27.58 -4.43
C VAL A 86 5.72 -28.37 -5.54
N LYS A 87 6.14 -28.20 -6.80
CA LYS A 87 5.58 -28.96 -7.95
C LYS A 87 5.72 -30.47 -7.82
N HIS A 88 6.56 -30.97 -6.92
CA HIS A 88 6.75 -32.41 -6.69
C HIS A 88 5.65 -33.08 -5.84
N ILE A 89 4.71 -32.31 -5.29
CA ILE A 89 3.62 -32.83 -4.44
C ILE A 89 2.40 -33.11 -5.31
N THR A 90 1.98 -34.38 -5.39
CA THR A 90 0.86 -34.82 -6.25
C THR A 90 -0.48 -34.89 -5.55
N SER A 91 -0.51 -34.87 -4.22
CA SER A 91 -1.73 -34.98 -3.41
C SER A 91 -2.52 -33.66 -3.34
N ILE A 92 -1.83 -32.52 -3.35
CA ILE A 92 -2.44 -31.20 -3.22
C ILE A 92 -1.80 -30.27 -4.23
N GLN A 93 -2.63 -29.54 -4.98
CA GLN A 93 -2.11 -28.54 -5.92
C GLN A 93 -1.84 -27.24 -5.16
N ILE A 94 -0.57 -26.86 -5.05
CA ILE A 94 -0.18 -25.59 -4.45
C ILE A 94 0.29 -24.64 -5.55
N LYS A 95 -0.25 -23.42 -5.52
CA LYS A 95 0.18 -22.31 -6.36
C LYS A 95 0.64 -21.16 -5.49
N PHE A 96 1.67 -20.47 -5.94
CA PHE A 96 2.15 -19.25 -5.31
C PHE A 96 1.81 -18.06 -6.20
N PHE A 97 1.21 -17.03 -5.62
CA PHE A 97 1.01 -15.74 -6.25
C PHE A 97 1.85 -14.72 -5.49
N LEU A 98 2.72 -14.00 -6.18
CA LEU A 98 3.67 -13.07 -5.57
C LEU A 98 3.55 -11.69 -6.20
N THR A 99 3.65 -10.65 -5.38
CA THR A 99 3.86 -9.27 -5.83
C THR A 99 5.23 -8.80 -5.36
N SER A 100 5.93 -8.03 -6.19
CA SER A 100 7.21 -7.43 -5.81
C SER A 100 7.64 -6.30 -6.75
N ARG A 101 8.47 -5.38 -6.26
CA ARG A 101 9.28 -4.51 -7.14
C ARG A 101 10.33 -5.32 -7.91
N PRO A 102 10.73 -4.89 -9.12
CA PRO A 102 11.70 -5.62 -9.96
C PRO A 102 13.16 -5.37 -9.52
N GLU A 103 13.44 -5.48 -8.22
CA GLU A 103 14.77 -5.29 -7.66
C GLU A 103 15.73 -6.40 -8.10
N LEU A 104 17.04 -6.15 -8.01
CA LEU A 104 18.05 -7.07 -8.52
C LEU A 104 17.96 -8.49 -7.89
N PRO A 105 17.80 -8.66 -6.56
CA PRO A 105 17.68 -9.99 -5.96
C PRO A 105 16.44 -10.76 -6.44
N ILE A 106 15.31 -10.06 -6.61
CA ILE A 106 14.05 -10.61 -7.14
C ILE A 106 14.26 -11.11 -8.56
N ARG A 107 14.81 -10.25 -9.44
CA ARG A 107 15.05 -10.58 -10.85
C ARG A 107 15.97 -11.79 -10.99
N LEU A 108 17.09 -11.81 -10.26
CA LEU A 108 18.02 -12.94 -10.27
C LEU A 108 17.40 -14.23 -9.73
N GLY A 109 16.55 -14.13 -8.70
CA GLY A 109 15.86 -15.29 -8.13
C GLY A 109 14.85 -15.92 -9.09
N PHE A 110 14.12 -15.11 -9.85
CA PHE A 110 13.20 -15.62 -10.89
C PHE A 110 13.94 -16.16 -12.12
N GLU A 111 15.06 -15.54 -12.51
CA GLU A 111 15.92 -16.06 -13.59
C GLU A 111 16.44 -17.47 -13.26
N ASP A 112 16.83 -17.74 -12.00
CA ASP A 112 17.27 -19.07 -11.55
C ASP A 112 16.21 -20.17 -11.72
N ILE A 113 14.93 -19.80 -11.75
CA ILE A 113 13.80 -20.71 -11.89
C ILE A 113 13.06 -20.50 -13.22
N SER A 114 13.76 -19.98 -14.23
CA SER A 114 13.20 -19.75 -15.56
C SER A 114 12.45 -20.98 -16.09
N GLY A 115 11.29 -20.74 -16.71
CA GLY A 115 10.36 -21.77 -17.17
C GLY A 115 9.51 -22.42 -16.08
N LYS A 116 9.68 -22.06 -14.79
CA LYS A 116 8.84 -22.59 -13.69
C LYS A 116 7.77 -21.63 -13.18
N TYR A 117 7.76 -20.39 -13.64
CA TYR A 117 6.82 -19.35 -13.22
C TYR A 117 6.22 -18.62 -14.42
N GLU A 118 5.10 -17.94 -14.20
CA GLU A 118 4.53 -16.96 -15.11
C GLU A 118 4.68 -15.58 -14.46
N GLY A 119 5.20 -14.62 -15.21
CA GLY A 119 5.44 -13.26 -14.73
C GLY A 119 4.62 -12.25 -15.51
N LEU A 120 4.10 -11.24 -14.81
CA LEU A 120 3.43 -10.09 -15.43
C LEU A 120 4.12 -8.81 -14.97
N ALA A 121 4.86 -8.17 -15.87
CA ALA A 121 5.53 -6.90 -15.58
C ALA A 121 4.55 -5.73 -15.73
N LEU A 122 3.97 -5.27 -14.63
CA LEU A 122 2.96 -4.20 -14.64
C LEU A 122 3.48 -2.87 -15.23
N HIS A 123 4.80 -2.60 -15.14
CA HIS A 123 5.43 -1.41 -15.73
C HIS A 123 5.66 -1.51 -17.25
N GLN A 124 5.38 -2.68 -17.85
CA GLN A 124 5.50 -2.92 -19.30
C GLN A 124 4.14 -3.02 -19.98
N ILE A 125 3.04 -2.82 -19.25
CA ILE A 125 1.70 -2.81 -19.82
C ILE A 125 1.59 -1.65 -20.82
N PRO A 126 1.10 -1.89 -22.04
CA PRO A 126 0.91 -0.85 -23.03
C PRO A 126 0.05 0.31 -22.50
N GLU A 127 0.49 1.53 -22.77
CA GLU A 127 -0.23 2.75 -22.38
C GLU A 127 -1.73 2.76 -22.77
N PRO A 128 -2.16 2.26 -23.96
CA PRO A 128 -3.57 2.20 -24.30
C PRO A 128 -4.43 1.41 -23.31
N ILE A 129 -3.91 0.30 -22.76
CA ILE A 129 -4.61 -0.52 -21.76
C ILE A 129 -4.71 0.24 -20.45
N ILE A 130 -3.60 0.83 -20.00
CA ILE A 130 -3.57 1.66 -18.78
C ILE A 130 -4.56 2.82 -18.89
N LYS A 131 -4.63 3.46 -20.06
CA LYS A 131 -5.54 4.55 -20.35
C LYS A 131 -6.99 4.12 -20.21
N GLU A 132 -7.35 2.98 -20.79
CA GLU A 132 -8.71 2.42 -20.72
C GLU A 132 -9.12 2.10 -19.28
N ASP A 133 -8.27 1.39 -18.53
CA ASP A 133 -8.52 1.02 -17.13
C ASP A 133 -8.69 2.25 -16.23
N ILE A 134 -7.80 3.26 -16.39
CA ILE A 134 -7.89 4.50 -15.61
C ILE A 134 -9.13 5.31 -16.00
N SER A 135 -9.49 5.38 -17.29
CA SER A 135 -10.70 6.10 -17.73
C SER A 135 -11.94 5.48 -17.13
N ALA A 136 -12.09 4.17 -17.23
CA ALA A 136 -13.22 3.43 -16.66
C ALA A 136 -13.32 3.63 -15.13
N PHE A 137 -12.19 3.57 -14.43
CA PHE A 137 -12.14 3.83 -12.99
C PHE A 137 -12.57 5.26 -12.64
N LEU A 138 -12.02 6.28 -13.32
CA LEU A 138 -12.32 7.69 -13.03
C LEU A 138 -13.77 8.03 -13.33
N GLU A 139 -14.30 7.55 -14.45
CA GLU A 139 -15.71 7.74 -14.83
C GLU A 139 -16.64 7.20 -13.76
N HIS A 140 -16.43 5.93 -13.37
CA HIS A 140 -17.24 5.28 -12.35
C HIS A 140 -17.13 5.97 -10.98
N GLN A 141 -15.92 6.26 -10.51
CA GLN A 141 -15.73 6.87 -9.19
C GLN A 141 -16.27 8.29 -9.11
N LEU A 142 -16.06 9.12 -10.15
CA LEU A 142 -16.55 10.50 -10.15
C LEU A 142 -18.07 10.54 -10.29
N GLU A 143 -18.68 9.58 -11.00
CA GLU A 143 -20.13 9.41 -10.98
C GLU A 143 -20.65 9.10 -9.58
N MET A 144 -20.07 8.12 -8.87
CA MET A 144 -20.48 7.82 -7.49
C MET A 144 -20.32 9.03 -6.56
N ILE A 145 -19.19 9.74 -6.64
CA ILE A 145 -18.93 10.95 -5.85
C ILE A 145 -20.01 12.00 -6.11
N ARG A 146 -20.38 12.20 -7.38
CA ARG A 146 -21.45 13.13 -7.77
C ARG A 146 -22.79 12.74 -7.15
N GLU A 147 -23.14 11.46 -7.24
CA GLU A 147 -24.42 10.96 -6.72
C GLU A 147 -24.52 11.10 -5.20
N ASP A 148 -23.50 10.65 -4.48
CA ASP A 148 -23.47 10.72 -3.02
C ASP A 148 -23.40 12.17 -2.54
N TYR A 149 -22.66 13.01 -3.26
CA TYR A 149 -22.66 14.45 -3.03
C TYR A 149 -24.07 15.02 -3.17
N ASN A 150 -24.76 14.74 -4.28
CA ASN A 150 -26.09 15.29 -4.58
C ASN A 150 -27.18 14.81 -3.61
N LYS A 151 -27.06 13.60 -3.05
CA LYS A 151 -27.98 13.08 -2.01
C LYS A 151 -27.86 13.84 -0.69
N SER A 152 -26.69 14.43 -0.42
CA SER A 152 -26.36 15.07 0.87
C SER A 152 -26.51 16.60 0.89
N VAL A 153 -26.86 17.22 -0.24
CA VAL A 153 -26.97 18.68 -0.35
C VAL A 153 -28.30 19.12 -0.98
N ILE A 154 -28.70 20.35 -0.67
CA ILE A 154 -29.86 21.01 -1.29
C ILE A 154 -29.66 21.25 -2.79
N GLN A 155 -30.76 21.34 -3.54
CA GLN A 155 -30.80 21.32 -5.00
C GLN A 155 -29.89 22.36 -5.69
N ASN A 156 -29.79 23.57 -5.15
CA ASN A 156 -28.95 24.65 -5.71
C ASN A 156 -27.43 24.37 -5.59
N ARG A 157 -27.03 23.44 -4.73
CA ARG A 157 -25.63 23.03 -4.55
C ARG A 157 -25.27 21.77 -5.33
N GLN A 158 -26.26 21.07 -5.91
CA GLN A 158 -26.05 19.81 -6.62
C GLN A 158 -25.15 20.01 -7.85
N LEU A 159 -24.32 19.01 -8.09
CA LEU A 159 -23.51 18.90 -9.29
C LEU A 159 -24.40 18.47 -10.46
N PRO A 160 -24.23 19.06 -11.65
CA PRO A 160 -25.05 18.73 -12.80
C PRO A 160 -24.79 17.28 -13.28
N PRO A 161 -25.75 16.65 -13.98
CA PRO A 161 -25.61 15.27 -14.46
C PRO A 161 -24.37 15.02 -15.34
N TYR A 162 -23.92 16.05 -16.08
CA TYR A 162 -22.76 15.99 -16.95
C TYR A 162 -21.42 16.24 -16.23
N TRP A 163 -21.41 16.49 -14.92
CA TRP A 163 -20.17 16.67 -14.15
C TRP A 163 -19.42 15.33 -14.04
N PRO A 164 -18.08 15.31 -14.19
CA PRO A 164 -17.17 16.44 -14.43
C PRO A 164 -16.97 16.81 -15.91
N GLY A 165 -17.54 16.03 -16.83
CA GLY A 165 -17.44 16.20 -18.27
C GLY A 165 -16.28 15.41 -18.90
N PRO A 166 -16.42 14.97 -20.16
CA PRO A 166 -15.47 14.06 -20.80
C PRO A 166 -14.06 14.66 -20.97
N THR A 167 -13.95 15.97 -21.23
CA THR A 167 -12.67 16.68 -21.35
C THR A 167 -11.89 16.71 -20.04
N THR A 168 -12.61 16.82 -18.92
CA THR A 168 -12.03 16.76 -17.57
C THR A 168 -11.54 15.36 -17.25
N ILE A 169 -12.34 14.33 -17.55
CA ILE A 169 -11.93 12.92 -17.40
C ILE A 169 -10.65 12.66 -18.19
N GLN A 170 -10.61 13.03 -19.48
CA GLN A 170 -9.40 12.84 -20.30
C GLN A 170 -8.18 13.59 -19.75
N SER A 171 -8.38 14.75 -19.14
CA SER A 171 -7.29 15.47 -18.46
C SER A 171 -6.77 14.73 -17.24
N LEU A 172 -7.66 14.19 -16.40
CA LEU A 172 -7.28 13.39 -15.24
C LEU A 172 -6.61 12.07 -15.65
N VAL A 173 -7.11 11.40 -16.70
CA VAL A 173 -6.47 10.20 -17.26
C VAL A 173 -5.04 10.51 -17.70
N GLY A 174 -4.82 11.62 -18.43
CA GLY A 174 -3.50 12.03 -18.87
C GLY A 174 -2.54 12.37 -17.71
N MET A 175 -3.06 12.94 -16.61
CA MET A 175 -2.28 13.18 -15.40
C MET A 175 -1.95 11.88 -14.65
N ALA A 176 -2.87 10.93 -14.67
CA ALA A 176 -2.75 9.68 -13.94
C ALA A 176 -1.75 8.73 -14.59
N ILE A 177 -1.66 8.66 -15.93
CA ILE A 177 -0.81 7.67 -16.61
C ILE A 177 0.68 7.84 -16.24
N PRO A 178 1.40 6.77 -15.86
CA PRO A 178 0.96 5.38 -15.71
C PRO A 178 0.55 5.00 -14.27
N LEU A 179 0.52 5.97 -13.35
CA LEU A 179 0.29 5.80 -11.92
C LEU A 179 -1.20 5.74 -11.57
N PHE A 180 -1.78 4.53 -11.53
CA PHE A 180 -3.17 4.32 -11.06
C PHE A 180 -3.43 4.93 -9.66
N ILE A 181 -2.40 5.00 -8.82
CA ILE A 181 -2.49 5.66 -7.51
C ILE A 181 -2.91 7.13 -7.60
N PHE A 182 -2.53 7.85 -8.65
CA PHE A 182 -2.96 9.22 -8.85
C PHE A 182 -4.49 9.27 -8.91
N ALA A 183 -5.10 8.42 -9.75
CA ALA A 183 -6.54 8.39 -9.95
C ALA A 183 -7.29 8.10 -8.64
N THR A 184 -6.83 7.09 -7.89
CA THR A 184 -7.46 6.73 -6.60
C THR A 184 -7.30 7.83 -5.56
N THR A 185 -6.12 8.44 -5.45
CA THR A 185 -5.82 9.52 -4.49
C THR A 185 -6.65 10.77 -4.79
N VAL A 186 -6.73 11.16 -6.07
CA VAL A 186 -7.54 12.30 -6.52
C VAL A 186 -9.02 12.05 -6.27
N CYS A 187 -9.56 10.87 -6.58
CA CYS A 187 -10.96 10.56 -6.27
C CYS A 187 -11.24 10.66 -4.76
N ARG A 188 -10.36 10.14 -3.90
CA ARG A 188 -10.51 10.28 -2.44
C ARG A 188 -10.47 11.75 -2.00
N PHE A 189 -9.53 12.53 -2.55
CA PHE A 189 -9.40 13.95 -2.25
C PHE A 189 -10.63 14.76 -2.68
N ILE A 190 -11.17 14.50 -3.86
CA ILE A 190 -12.39 15.13 -4.38
C ILE A 190 -13.62 14.75 -3.53
N ASN A 191 -13.66 13.52 -3.02
CA ASN A 191 -14.74 13.04 -2.17
C ASN A 191 -14.66 13.55 -0.71
N ASP A 192 -13.51 14.06 -0.28
CA ASP A 192 -13.31 14.45 1.12
C ASP A 192 -14.03 15.77 1.46
N ARG A 193 -15.07 15.65 2.28
CA ARG A 193 -15.92 16.77 2.71
C ARG A 193 -15.23 17.74 3.65
N LYS A 194 -14.21 17.29 4.40
CA LYS A 194 -13.41 18.16 5.25
C LYS A 194 -12.52 19.06 4.41
N CYS A 195 -12.06 18.55 3.27
CA CYS A 195 -11.27 19.32 2.33
C CYS A 195 -12.12 20.38 1.61
N GLY A 196 -13.30 20.02 1.11
CA GLY A 196 -14.21 20.98 0.46
C GLY A 196 -15.29 20.34 -0.42
N GLN A 197 -15.84 21.10 -1.35
CA GLN A 197 -16.83 20.58 -2.31
C GLN A 197 -16.12 19.94 -3.52
N PRO A 198 -16.64 18.85 -4.11
CA PRO A 198 -15.98 18.13 -5.20
C PRO A 198 -15.59 19.00 -6.38
N LYS A 199 -16.43 19.97 -6.75
CA LYS A 199 -16.16 20.90 -7.86
C LYS A 199 -14.90 21.73 -7.60
N ASP A 200 -14.76 22.26 -6.39
CA ASP A 200 -13.63 23.11 -6.02
C ASP A 200 -12.35 22.28 -5.91
N GLN A 201 -12.45 21.06 -5.37
CA GLN A 201 -11.31 20.15 -5.25
C GLN A 201 -10.82 19.66 -6.61
N LEU A 202 -11.74 19.34 -7.51
CA LEU A 202 -11.39 19.01 -8.88
C LEU A 202 -10.68 20.17 -9.58
N ALA A 203 -11.13 21.41 -9.38
CA ALA A 203 -10.48 22.59 -9.95
C ALA A 203 -9.03 22.71 -9.45
N LYS A 204 -8.78 22.56 -8.14
CA LYS A 204 -7.43 22.57 -7.58
C LYS A 204 -6.54 21.50 -8.22
N VAL A 205 -7.03 20.26 -8.36
CA VAL A 205 -6.24 19.19 -8.99
C VAL A 205 -5.85 19.56 -10.43
N LEU A 206 -6.77 20.14 -11.20
CA LEU A 206 -6.52 20.55 -12.58
C LEU A 206 -5.51 21.71 -12.70
N GLU A 207 -5.38 22.57 -11.69
CA GLU A 207 -4.34 23.62 -11.66
C GLU A 207 -2.92 23.04 -11.59
N TYR A 208 -2.72 21.85 -11.03
CA TYR A 208 -1.39 21.20 -11.02
C TYR A 208 -0.99 20.69 -12.41
N LYS A 209 -1.96 20.48 -13.31
CA LYS A 209 -1.67 20.15 -14.71
C LYS A 209 -0.91 21.27 -15.42
N THR A 210 -1.23 22.53 -15.10
CA THR A 210 -0.69 23.71 -15.81
C THR A 210 0.65 24.21 -15.25
N ARG A 211 1.05 23.74 -14.07
CA ARG A 211 2.30 24.15 -13.37
C ARG A 211 3.55 23.34 -13.78
N SER A 212 3.54 22.55 -14.86
CA SER A 212 4.43 21.39 -15.02
C SER A 212 5.90 21.65 -15.42
N GLN A 213 6.79 21.52 -14.42
CA GLN A 213 8.04 20.73 -14.50
C GLN A 213 8.12 19.67 -13.37
N ALA A 214 7.07 19.52 -12.55
CA ALA A 214 7.07 18.66 -11.36
C ALA A 214 6.87 17.17 -11.70
N SER A 215 7.39 16.27 -10.85
CA SER A 215 7.26 14.82 -10.99
C SER A 215 5.81 14.34 -10.87
N LYS A 216 5.48 13.15 -11.37
CA LYS A 216 4.11 12.60 -11.28
C LYS A 216 3.64 12.44 -9.83
N LEU A 217 4.55 12.13 -8.91
CA LEU A 217 4.21 12.05 -7.48
C LEU A 217 3.94 13.43 -6.88
N ASP A 218 4.55 14.49 -7.39
CA ASP A 218 4.19 15.86 -6.99
C ASP A 218 2.74 16.17 -7.37
N ALA A 219 2.35 15.84 -8.61
CA ALA A 219 0.98 16.01 -9.06
C ALA A 219 -0.03 15.17 -8.23
N THR A 220 0.38 14.01 -7.71
CA THR A 220 -0.46 13.17 -6.84
C THR A 220 -0.62 13.75 -5.44
N TYR A 221 0.46 14.19 -4.80
CA TYR A 221 0.47 14.47 -3.35
C TYR A 221 0.45 15.95 -2.99
N LEU A 222 1.03 16.84 -3.81
CA LEU A 222 1.01 18.27 -3.50
C LEU A 222 -0.40 18.87 -3.42
N PRO A 223 -1.40 18.49 -4.24
CA PRO A 223 -2.75 19.01 -4.07
C PRO A 223 -3.33 18.70 -2.67
N VAL A 224 -3.01 17.51 -2.13
CA VAL A 224 -3.43 17.07 -0.80
C VAL A 224 -2.67 17.80 0.30
N LEU A 225 -1.37 18.03 0.12
CA LEU A 225 -0.54 18.67 1.14
C LEU A 225 -0.71 20.20 1.17
N ASP A 226 -0.84 20.85 0.03
CA ASP A 226 -1.01 22.31 -0.07
C ASP A 226 -2.37 22.76 0.49
N GLN A 227 -3.38 21.86 0.49
CA GLN A 227 -4.65 22.04 1.20
C GLN A 227 -4.43 22.37 2.69
N LEU A 228 -3.39 21.82 3.33
CA LEU A 228 -3.07 22.11 4.74
C LEU A 228 -2.65 23.57 4.95
N LEU A 229 -2.15 24.24 3.91
CA LEU A 229 -1.59 25.59 3.99
C LEU A 229 -2.58 26.67 3.52
N VAL A 230 -3.77 26.28 3.07
CA VAL A 230 -4.79 27.22 2.56
C VAL A 230 -5.29 28.10 3.71
N GLY A 231 -5.21 29.42 3.52
CA GLY A 231 -5.66 30.40 4.52
C GLY A 231 -4.71 30.61 5.70
N VAL A 232 -3.53 29.99 5.70
CA VAL A 232 -2.53 30.09 6.77
C VAL A 232 -1.54 31.23 6.47
N THR A 233 -1.21 32.03 7.49
CA THR A 233 -0.22 33.11 7.34
C THR A 233 1.20 32.55 7.18
N ILE A 234 2.14 33.36 6.67
CA ILE A 234 3.54 32.95 6.50
C ILE A 234 4.17 32.55 7.85
N SER A 235 3.81 33.24 8.93
CA SER A 235 4.34 32.97 10.28
C SER A 235 3.85 31.63 10.83
N GLU A 236 2.57 31.30 10.62
CA GLU A 236 1.96 30.04 11.08
C GLU A 236 2.40 28.85 10.24
N ARG A 237 2.64 29.07 8.93
CA ARG A 237 3.05 28.01 7.99
C ARG A 237 4.25 27.22 8.48
N ARG A 238 5.27 27.88 9.02
CA ARG A 238 6.49 27.21 9.52
C ARG A 238 6.16 26.23 10.66
N GLY A 239 5.38 26.68 11.64
CA GLY A 239 4.98 25.84 12.77
C GLY A 239 4.13 24.65 12.32
N LEU A 240 3.19 24.87 11.42
CA LEU A 240 2.34 23.80 10.88
C LEU A 240 3.15 22.75 10.09
N VAL A 241 4.13 23.18 9.32
CA VAL A 241 5.03 22.28 8.58
C VAL A 241 5.93 21.49 9.53
N GLU A 242 6.44 22.11 10.60
CA GLU A 242 7.22 21.40 11.63
C GLU A 242 6.37 20.37 12.39
N GLU A 243 5.16 20.73 12.77
CA GLU A 243 4.21 19.84 13.43
C GLU A 243 3.81 18.68 12.49
N PHE A 244 3.56 18.97 11.21
CA PHE A 244 3.34 17.95 10.20
C PHE A 244 4.53 16.99 10.13
N ARG A 245 5.76 17.50 10.02
CA ARG A 245 6.97 16.68 9.95
C ARG A 245 7.16 15.85 11.21
N GLN A 246 6.76 16.35 12.38
CA GLN A 246 6.79 15.60 13.63
C GLN A 246 5.76 14.47 13.62
N VAL A 247 4.49 14.76 13.32
CA VAL A 247 3.41 13.78 13.39
C VAL A 247 3.45 12.80 12.22
N ILE A 248 3.37 13.30 10.99
CA ILE A 248 3.36 12.48 9.77
C ILE A 248 4.70 11.80 9.58
N GLY A 249 5.80 12.52 9.85
CA GLY A 249 7.13 11.92 9.80
C GLY A 249 7.26 10.74 10.73
N SER A 250 6.64 10.77 11.92
CA SER A 250 6.59 9.63 12.84
C SER A 250 5.71 8.49 12.33
N ILE A 251 4.54 8.80 11.75
CA ILE A 251 3.64 7.79 11.17
C ILE A 251 4.33 7.00 10.04
N ILE A 252 5.08 7.66 9.16
CA ILE A 252 5.66 7.01 7.97
C ILE A 252 6.92 6.18 8.25
N ILE A 253 7.57 6.37 9.41
CA ILE A 253 8.78 5.61 9.80
C ILE A 253 8.49 4.45 10.75
N LEU A 254 7.31 4.40 11.37
CA LEU A 254 6.98 3.40 12.38
C LEU A 254 6.88 2.02 11.73
N ALA A 255 7.68 1.08 12.22
CA ALA A 255 7.61 -0.32 11.79
C ALA A 255 6.25 -0.96 12.09
N THR A 256 5.62 -0.57 13.21
CA THR A 256 4.26 -0.99 13.56
C THR A 256 3.35 0.25 13.65
N PRO A 257 2.30 0.32 12.82
CA PRO A 257 1.32 1.40 12.88
C PRO A 257 0.73 1.58 14.28
N LEU A 258 0.62 2.82 14.74
CA LEU A 258 0.09 3.19 16.05
C LEU A 258 -1.22 3.96 15.92
N SER A 259 -2.04 3.93 16.98
CA SER A 259 -3.26 4.74 17.07
C SER A 259 -2.93 6.21 17.34
N ALA A 260 -3.85 7.13 17.01
CA ALA A 260 -3.70 8.56 17.28
C ALA A 260 -3.33 8.83 18.75
N THR A 261 -4.07 8.23 19.68
CA THR A 261 -3.82 8.32 21.12
C THR A 261 -2.41 7.85 21.51
N SER A 262 -1.92 6.79 20.87
CA SER A 262 -0.58 6.25 21.14
C SER A 262 0.50 7.17 20.59
N LEU A 263 0.26 7.78 19.43
CA LEU A 263 1.15 8.74 18.80
C LEU A 263 1.22 10.05 19.59
N ASP A 264 0.09 10.56 20.12
CA ASP A 264 0.10 11.76 20.97
C ASP A 264 1.03 11.56 22.18
N ARG A 265 0.91 10.41 22.84
CA ARG A 265 1.76 10.02 23.98
C ARG A 265 3.22 9.81 23.59
N LEU A 266 3.48 9.13 22.48
CA LEU A 266 4.83 8.87 21.99
C LEU A 266 5.56 10.18 21.66
N LEU A 267 4.86 11.14 21.05
CA LEU A 267 5.43 12.40 20.62
C LEU A 267 5.43 13.48 21.72
N GLY A 268 4.82 13.20 22.87
CA GLY A 268 4.68 14.17 23.96
C GLY A 268 3.85 15.40 23.58
N VAL A 269 2.91 15.25 22.65
CA VAL A 269 2.02 16.33 22.19
C VAL A 269 0.67 16.28 22.89
N PRO A 270 -0.09 17.38 22.95
CA PRO A 270 -1.43 17.38 23.53
C PRO A 270 -2.36 16.35 22.87
N GLU A 271 -3.24 15.74 23.65
CA GLU A 271 -4.24 14.79 23.15
C GLU A 271 -5.11 15.44 22.06
N GLY A 272 -5.28 14.74 20.93
CA GLY A 272 -6.01 15.22 19.76
C GLY A 272 -5.17 16.01 18.75
N THR A 273 -3.87 16.21 19.01
CA THR A 273 -2.95 16.85 18.05
C THR A 273 -2.80 15.98 16.80
N VAL A 274 -2.58 14.68 16.97
CA VAL A 274 -2.43 13.75 15.84
C VAL A 274 -3.72 13.65 15.02
N ASP A 275 -4.88 13.59 15.66
CA ASP A 275 -6.18 13.59 14.95
C ASP A 275 -6.34 14.87 14.13
N SER A 276 -6.09 16.03 14.74
CA SER A 276 -6.17 17.34 14.07
C SER A 276 -5.21 17.46 12.88
N ARG A 277 -4.01 16.87 12.99
CA ARG A 277 -3.02 16.87 11.90
C ARG A 277 -3.34 15.92 10.77
N THR A 278 -4.06 14.85 11.05
CA THR A 278 -4.40 13.82 10.05
C THR A 278 -5.76 14.05 9.41
N ASP A 279 -6.62 14.91 9.99
CA ASP A 279 -7.99 15.17 9.56
C ASP A 279 -8.20 15.52 8.08
N LEU A 280 -7.22 16.13 7.40
CA LEU A 280 -7.31 16.49 5.98
C LEU A 280 -6.51 15.54 5.06
N LEU A 281 -6.00 14.44 5.62
CA LEU A 281 -5.12 13.50 4.93
C LEU A 281 -5.80 12.15 4.66
N HIS A 282 -7.14 12.06 4.72
CA HIS A 282 -7.88 10.82 4.44
C HIS A 282 -7.66 10.28 3.01
N SER A 283 -7.18 11.10 2.07
CA SER A 283 -6.83 10.66 0.72
C SER A 283 -5.53 9.84 0.65
N VAL A 284 -4.64 10.01 1.64
CA VAL A 284 -3.32 9.36 1.71
C VAL A 284 -3.12 8.50 2.97
N LEU A 285 -3.94 8.69 4.00
CA LEU A 285 -3.95 7.92 5.24
C LEU A 285 -5.30 7.22 5.45
N SER A 286 -5.24 5.98 5.93
CA SER A 286 -6.37 5.27 6.51
C SER A 286 -6.46 5.67 7.99
N ILE A 287 -7.42 6.54 8.28
CA ILE A 287 -7.65 7.09 9.62
C ILE A 287 -8.93 6.43 10.17
N PRO A 288 -8.82 5.58 11.20
CA PRO A 288 -9.97 4.87 11.73
C PRO A 288 -10.86 5.79 12.56
N SER A 289 -12.17 5.54 12.55
CA SER A 289 -13.11 6.26 13.43
C SER A 289 -12.98 5.88 14.90
N ARG A 290 -12.26 4.80 15.20
CA ARG A 290 -12.02 4.34 16.57
C ARG A 290 -10.62 4.75 17.03
N PRO A 291 -10.48 5.40 18.21
CA PRO A 291 -9.23 5.97 18.69
C PRO A 291 -8.16 4.95 19.11
N ASP A 292 -8.55 3.68 19.26
CA ASP A 292 -7.69 2.54 19.59
C ASP A 292 -7.11 1.85 18.35
N HIS A 293 -7.62 2.16 17.16
CA HIS A 293 -7.15 1.55 15.92
C HIS A 293 -5.99 2.35 15.32
N PRO A 294 -5.04 1.69 14.65
CA PRO A 294 -3.85 2.38 14.16
C PRO A 294 -4.10 3.12 12.84
N ILE A 295 -3.44 4.27 12.70
CA ILE A 295 -3.38 5.05 11.46
C ILE A 295 -2.40 4.37 10.51
N ARG A 296 -2.80 4.18 9.24
CA ARG A 296 -1.97 3.52 8.23
C ARG A 296 -1.82 4.37 6.98
N LEU A 297 -0.72 4.20 6.26
CA LEU A 297 -0.59 4.72 4.91
C LEU A 297 -1.52 3.96 3.97
N LEU A 298 -2.19 4.69 3.05
CA LEU A 298 -2.95 4.04 1.98
C LEU A 298 -2.03 3.47 0.89
N HIS A 299 -0.82 4.02 0.76
CA HIS A 299 0.20 3.50 -0.15
C HIS A 299 1.61 3.93 0.26
N LEU A 300 2.58 3.04 0.04
CA LEU A 300 3.99 3.25 0.36
C LEU A 300 4.62 4.42 -0.40
N SER A 301 4.20 4.70 -1.64
CA SER A 301 4.76 5.84 -2.40
C SER A 301 4.50 7.20 -1.76
N PHE A 302 3.57 7.33 -0.81
CA PHE A 302 3.42 8.56 -0.03
C PHE A 302 4.58 8.73 0.96
N ARG A 303 5.01 7.65 1.62
CA ARG A 303 6.25 7.63 2.41
C ARG A 303 7.42 7.97 1.50
N ASP A 304 7.58 7.23 0.39
CA ASP A 304 8.72 7.41 -0.52
C ASP A 304 8.81 8.86 -1.03
N PHE A 305 7.68 9.49 -1.32
CA PHE A 305 7.59 10.90 -1.69
C PHE A 305 8.07 11.87 -0.59
N LEU A 306 7.71 11.61 0.67
CA LEU A 306 8.03 12.49 1.79
C LEU A 306 9.50 12.37 2.22
N VAL A 307 10.13 11.22 2.01
CA VAL A 307 11.53 10.98 2.42
C VAL A 307 12.54 11.17 1.29
N ASP A 308 12.07 11.36 0.05
CA ASP A 308 12.89 11.55 -1.14
C ASP A 308 13.91 12.70 -0.98
N THR A 309 15.19 12.34 -0.90
CA THR A 309 16.29 13.28 -0.67
C THR A 309 16.44 14.31 -1.78
N GLU A 310 16.01 14.01 -3.01
CA GLU A 310 16.04 14.97 -4.13
C GLU A 310 15.04 16.12 -3.91
N LYS A 311 14.05 15.92 -3.05
CA LYS A 311 12.99 16.90 -2.74
C LYS A 311 13.25 17.71 -1.48
N ARG A 312 14.38 17.52 -0.81
CA ARG A 312 14.71 18.19 0.45
C ARG A 312 14.58 19.72 0.38
N GLU A 313 15.00 20.32 -0.74
CA GLU A 313 14.99 21.78 -0.93
C GLU A 313 13.69 22.30 -1.57
N THR A 314 12.91 21.45 -2.23
CA THR A 314 11.75 21.84 -3.04
C THR A 314 10.41 21.50 -2.38
N ASN A 315 10.37 20.48 -1.53
CA ASN A 315 9.16 20.05 -0.82
C ASN A 315 9.20 20.52 0.65
N PRO A 316 8.36 21.50 1.04
CA PRO A 316 8.32 21.96 2.42
C PRO A 316 7.89 20.85 3.39
N PHE A 317 7.22 19.81 2.93
CA PHE A 317 6.79 18.68 3.77
C PHE A 317 7.80 17.55 3.87
N TRP A 318 8.98 17.68 3.24
CA TRP A 318 10.02 16.64 3.29
C TRP A 318 10.40 16.26 4.73
N VAL A 319 10.60 14.97 4.96
CA VAL A 319 10.90 14.37 6.27
C VAL A 319 12.29 13.74 6.24
N ASP A 320 13.14 14.16 7.20
CA ASP A 320 14.41 13.49 7.47
C ASP A 320 14.14 12.19 8.26
N GLU A 321 14.37 11.03 7.63
CA GLU A 321 14.14 9.73 8.26
C GLU A 321 14.91 9.54 9.57
N LYS A 322 16.17 10.00 9.64
CA LYS A 322 17.00 9.84 10.84
C LYS A 322 16.49 10.70 11.97
N ASN A 323 16.11 11.94 11.65
CA ASN A 323 15.53 12.85 12.63
C ASN A 323 14.18 12.32 13.15
N ALA A 324 13.30 11.90 12.25
CA ALA A 324 12.02 11.30 12.61
C ALA A 324 12.22 10.07 13.51
N HIS A 325 13.16 9.17 13.17
CA HIS A 325 13.43 7.96 13.97
C HIS A 325 13.85 8.29 15.40
N ASN A 326 14.68 9.33 15.58
CA ASN A 326 15.11 9.77 16.90
C ASN A 326 13.97 10.35 17.75
N LYS A 327 12.91 10.88 17.13
CA LYS A 327 11.73 11.38 17.85
C LYS A 327 10.77 10.29 18.31
N CYS A 328 10.90 9.08 17.76
CA CYS A 328 10.09 7.92 18.11
C CYS A 328 10.78 6.97 19.13
N ARG A 329 11.90 7.39 19.72
CA ARG A 329 12.64 6.64 20.77
C ARG A 329 12.34 7.18 22.15
#